data_AF-A0A8H5F7M2-F1
#
_entry.id   AF-A0A8H5F7M2-F1
#
_cell.length_a   1.000
_cell.length_b   1.000
_cell.length_c   1.000
_cell.angle_alpha   90.00
_cell.angle_beta   90.00
_cell.angle_gamma   90.00
#
_symmetry.space_group_name_H-M   'P 1'
#
loop_
_entity.id
_entity.type
_entity.pdbx_description
1 polymer ?
#
loop_
_entity_poly.entity_id
_entity_poly.type
_entity_poly.pdbx_seq_one_letter_code
_entity_poly.pdbx_strand_id
1 'polypeptide(L)'
;MKKLRTNYIDLLYLHWWDWETSIEEVMRGLHNLVVQGKVLYLGVSDTPAWVVSKANQYARDHAMTPFVVYQGAWNVMERSFEREIIPMAQSEGQDWWLMQAGMALCPWNVLAAGKIRTDEEEERRLKSGEKGRTLLGNDWMRNEEEKKVCKALEKVAGEVGAKSITAVAIAYLMQKTPFVFPLIGGRKVEHLHDNIQALNISLTPQQIEYIESVTPFDLGFPGTMIGTGNTIPWLMGSAAVIDKHPPVPPLRPVEVKPGSKK
;
A
#
# COMPACT_ATOMS: atom_id res chain seq x y z
N MET A 1 18.46 8.93 -16.07
CA MET A 1 18.08 9.31 -17.46
C MET A 1 18.86 8.54 -18.52
N LYS A 2 20.19 8.72 -18.70
CA LYS A 2 20.98 7.98 -19.73
C LYS A 2 20.73 6.45 -19.77
N LYS A 3 20.73 5.79 -18.61
CA LYS A 3 20.44 4.34 -18.49
C LYS A 3 19.02 3.97 -18.92
N LEU A 4 18.04 4.83 -18.62
CA LEU A 4 16.64 4.65 -19.00
C LEU A 4 16.35 5.10 -20.44
N ARG A 5 17.35 5.68 -21.13
CA ARG A 5 17.24 6.17 -22.52
C ARG A 5 16.06 7.14 -22.75
N THR A 6 15.80 7.97 -21.75
CA THR A 6 14.78 9.02 -21.76
C THR A 6 15.37 10.35 -21.29
N ASN A 7 14.74 11.45 -21.67
CA ASN A 7 15.04 12.82 -21.26
C ASN A 7 14.20 13.31 -20.06
N TYR A 8 13.20 12.55 -19.62
CA TYR A 8 12.38 12.86 -18.45
C TYR A 8 12.06 11.62 -17.62
N ILE A 9 11.60 11.83 -16.40
CA ILE A 9 11.11 10.80 -15.48
C ILE A 9 9.68 11.17 -15.09
N ASP A 10 8.72 10.26 -15.28
CA ASP A 10 7.33 10.51 -14.88
C ASP A 10 7.23 10.76 -13.38
N LEU A 11 7.86 9.89 -12.58
CA LEU A 11 7.75 9.90 -11.13
C LEU A 11 9.10 9.62 -10.48
N LEU A 12 9.69 10.65 -9.84
CA LEU A 12 10.95 10.52 -9.11
C LEU A 12 10.66 10.36 -7.62
N TYR A 13 11.11 9.24 -7.04
CA TYR A 13 11.01 9.01 -5.60
C TYR A 13 12.24 9.54 -4.86
N LEU A 14 12.03 10.31 -3.79
CA LEU A 14 12.98 10.36 -2.70
C LEU A 14 12.98 8.98 -2.04
N HIS A 15 14.12 8.26 -2.09
CA HIS A 15 14.14 6.84 -1.77
C HIS A 15 13.85 6.62 -0.28
N TRP A 16 14.69 7.10 0.64
CA TRP A 16 14.46 7.05 2.09
C TRP A 16 14.82 8.40 2.69
N TRP A 17 14.30 8.72 3.89
CA TRP A 17 14.60 10.00 4.53
C TRP A 17 16.04 10.04 5.06
N ASP A 18 16.77 11.07 4.67
CA ASP A 18 18.07 11.43 5.23
C ASP A 18 17.89 12.49 6.34
N TRP A 19 18.51 12.26 7.48
CA TRP A 19 18.39 13.15 8.65
C TRP A 19 19.36 14.34 8.60
N GLU A 20 20.36 14.31 7.71
CA GLU A 20 21.35 15.37 7.60
C GLU A 20 20.88 16.52 6.70
N THR A 21 20.08 16.21 5.67
CA THR A 21 19.58 17.21 4.71
C THR A 21 18.24 17.80 5.17
N SER A 22 18.12 19.13 5.20
CA SER A 22 16.88 19.78 5.62
C SER A 22 15.75 19.60 4.60
N ILE A 23 14.49 19.67 5.08
CA ILE A 23 13.30 19.64 4.22
C ILE A 23 13.38 20.72 3.13
N GLU A 24 13.82 21.93 3.49
CA GLU A 24 13.89 23.07 2.58
C GLU A 24 14.87 22.80 1.43
N GLU A 25 16.04 22.24 1.74
CA GLU A 25 17.06 21.89 0.76
C GLU A 25 16.56 20.78 -0.18
N VAL A 26 15.99 19.70 0.39
CA VAL A 26 15.42 18.59 -0.38
C VAL A 26 14.33 19.09 -1.33
N MET A 27 13.36 19.85 -0.83
CA MET A 27 12.22 20.30 -1.63
C MET A 27 12.63 21.29 -2.72
N ARG A 28 13.58 22.19 -2.45
CA ARG A 28 14.15 23.08 -3.48
C ARG A 28 14.87 22.29 -4.56
N GLY A 29 15.69 21.32 -4.16
CA GLY A 29 16.43 20.47 -5.10
C GLY A 29 15.49 19.69 -6.01
N LEU A 30 14.47 19.04 -5.45
CA LEU A 30 13.48 18.27 -6.20
C LEU A 30 12.62 19.17 -7.11
N HIS A 31 12.16 20.31 -6.61
CA HIS A 31 11.37 21.26 -7.41
C HIS A 31 12.15 21.80 -8.61
N ASN A 32 13.45 22.09 -8.45
CA ASN A 32 14.29 22.52 -9.57
C ASN A 32 14.37 21.46 -10.68
N LEU A 33 14.33 20.16 -10.36
CA LEU A 33 14.28 19.10 -11.37
C LEU A 33 12.95 19.09 -12.14
N VAL A 34 11.85 19.41 -11.45
CA VAL A 34 10.51 19.52 -12.05
C VAL A 34 10.43 20.73 -12.98
N VAL A 35 10.88 21.91 -12.53
CA VAL A 35 10.90 23.14 -13.35
C VAL A 35 11.80 22.99 -14.58
N GLN A 36 12.88 22.21 -14.49
CA GLN A 36 13.73 21.87 -15.62
C GLN A 36 13.09 20.87 -16.61
N GLY A 37 11.89 20.37 -16.35
CA GLY A 37 11.21 19.37 -17.18
C GLY A 37 11.84 17.98 -17.15
N LYS A 38 12.76 17.72 -16.21
CA LYS A 38 13.42 16.41 -16.07
C LYS A 38 12.58 15.41 -15.30
N VAL A 39 11.66 15.90 -14.48
CA VAL A 39 10.77 15.12 -13.63
C VAL A 39 9.36 15.71 -13.75
N LEU A 40 8.34 14.86 -13.89
CA LEU A 40 6.95 15.34 -13.94
C LEU A 40 6.32 15.39 -12.55
N TYR A 41 6.51 14.33 -11.76
CA TYR A 41 5.92 14.19 -10.42
C TYR A 41 6.94 13.70 -9.40
N LEU A 42 6.69 14.04 -8.13
CA LEU A 42 7.52 13.64 -7.01
C LEU A 42 6.81 12.59 -6.16
N GLY A 43 7.55 11.55 -5.80
CA GLY A 43 7.18 10.56 -4.80
C GLY A 43 8.14 10.56 -3.63
N VAL A 44 7.69 9.98 -2.53
CA VAL A 44 8.53 9.76 -1.35
C VAL A 44 8.39 8.31 -0.92
N SER A 45 9.47 7.70 -0.44
CA SER A 45 9.46 6.34 0.09
C SER A 45 10.08 6.26 1.48
N ASP A 46 9.60 5.31 2.27
CA ASP A 46 10.08 4.96 3.61
C ASP A 46 10.50 6.18 4.47
N THR A 47 9.60 7.16 4.55
CA THR A 47 9.81 8.46 5.20
C THR A 47 8.74 8.65 6.27
N PRO A 48 9.08 9.11 7.49
CA PRO A 48 8.08 9.29 8.54
C PRO A 48 6.93 10.21 8.09
N ALA A 49 5.68 9.85 8.41
CA ALA A 49 4.48 10.58 8.00
C ALA A 49 4.57 12.09 8.28
N TRP A 50 5.02 12.47 9.48
CA TRP A 50 5.15 13.88 9.87
C TRP A 50 6.17 14.66 9.03
N VAL A 51 7.22 14.00 8.52
CA VAL A 51 8.20 14.62 7.63
C VAL A 51 7.55 14.90 6.28
N VAL A 52 6.81 13.93 5.74
CA VAL A 52 6.08 14.09 4.46
C VAL A 52 5.11 15.25 4.56
N SER A 53 4.31 15.33 5.63
CA SER A 53 3.37 16.43 5.83
C SER A 53 4.07 17.79 5.95
N LYS A 54 5.20 17.87 6.66
CA LYS A 54 5.99 19.13 6.71
C LYS A 54 6.57 19.49 5.35
N ALA A 55 7.06 18.53 4.58
CA ALA A 55 7.64 18.76 3.26
C ALA A 55 6.58 19.23 2.26
N ASN A 56 5.41 18.60 2.26
CA ASN A 56 4.29 19.03 1.43
C ASN A 56 3.74 20.39 1.86
N GLN A 57 3.66 20.67 3.17
CA GLN A 57 3.27 21.99 3.66
C GLN A 57 4.25 23.06 3.20
N TYR A 58 5.55 22.82 3.36
CA TYR A 58 6.60 23.71 2.86
C TYR A 58 6.45 23.98 1.36
N ALA A 59 6.20 22.93 0.57
CA ALA A 59 6.00 23.09 -0.87
C ALA A 59 4.78 23.96 -1.20
N ARG A 60 3.66 23.77 -0.51
CA ARG A 60 2.45 24.61 -0.67
C ARG A 60 2.73 26.07 -0.35
N ASP A 61 3.38 26.33 0.78
CA ASP A 61 3.65 27.69 1.27
C ASP A 61 4.64 28.47 0.37
N HIS A 62 5.45 27.75 -0.41
CA HIS A 62 6.48 28.34 -1.26
C HIS A 62 6.23 28.13 -2.76
N ALA A 63 5.01 27.74 -3.15
CA ALA A 63 4.62 27.47 -4.53
C ALA A 63 5.54 26.47 -5.26
N MET A 64 6.02 25.46 -4.55
CA MET A 64 6.83 24.37 -5.07
C MET A 64 6.00 23.12 -5.37
N THR A 65 6.61 22.15 -6.03
CA THR A 65 5.98 20.86 -6.35
C THR A 65 5.94 19.96 -5.11
N PRO A 66 4.76 19.50 -4.64
CA PRO A 66 4.64 18.59 -3.50
C PRO A 66 4.86 17.12 -3.92
N PHE A 67 4.98 16.23 -2.94
CA PHE A 67 4.88 14.79 -3.16
C PHE A 67 3.43 14.37 -3.43
N VAL A 68 3.23 13.52 -4.44
CA VAL A 68 1.90 13.04 -4.85
C VAL A 68 1.69 11.54 -4.59
N VAL A 69 2.73 10.82 -4.21
CA VAL A 69 2.70 9.39 -3.94
C VAL A 69 3.62 9.03 -2.78
N TYR A 70 3.21 8.05 -1.99
CA TYR A 70 4.02 7.43 -0.95
C TYR A 70 4.26 5.96 -1.28
N GLN A 71 5.52 5.52 -1.24
CA GLN A 71 5.92 4.12 -1.35
C GLN A 71 6.43 3.61 0.01
N GLY A 72 6.01 2.41 0.43
CA GLY A 72 6.47 1.85 1.69
C GLY A 72 6.09 0.38 1.87
N ALA A 73 6.66 -0.28 2.87
CA ALA A 73 6.39 -1.69 3.12
C ALA A 73 4.96 -1.88 3.61
N TRP A 74 4.17 -2.70 2.91
CA TRP A 74 2.84 -3.07 3.36
C TRP A 74 2.41 -4.40 2.76
N ASN A 75 1.97 -5.32 3.60
CA ASN A 75 1.33 -6.56 3.20
C ASN A 75 0.41 -7.06 4.34
N VAL A 76 -0.22 -8.20 4.13
CA VAL A 76 -1.15 -8.80 5.10
C VAL A 76 -0.49 -9.05 6.48
N MET A 77 0.81 -9.36 6.50
CA MET A 77 1.59 -9.68 7.70
C MET A 77 2.26 -8.46 8.34
N GLU A 78 2.55 -7.42 7.55
CA GLU A 78 3.22 -6.17 8.00
C GLU A 78 2.31 -4.98 7.70
N ARG A 79 1.62 -4.52 8.74
CA ARG A 79 0.53 -3.53 8.66
C ARG A 79 0.87 -2.19 9.34
N SER A 80 2.11 -1.97 9.77
CA SER A 80 2.53 -0.69 10.39
C SER A 80 2.23 0.54 9.50
N PHE A 81 2.23 0.35 8.19
CA PHE A 81 1.79 1.32 7.18
C PHE A 81 0.40 1.93 7.48
N GLU A 82 -0.51 1.13 8.05
CA GLU A 82 -1.89 1.54 8.35
C GLU A 82 -1.99 2.51 9.54
N ARG A 83 -0.94 2.64 10.37
CA ARG A 83 -0.96 3.49 11.57
C ARG A 83 -0.98 4.98 11.21
N GLU A 84 -0.03 5.41 10.39
CA GLU A 84 0.24 6.83 10.14
C GLU A 84 0.36 7.17 8.64
N ILE A 85 0.80 6.23 7.80
CA ILE A 85 1.00 6.53 6.37
C ILE A 85 -0.34 6.68 5.64
N ILE A 86 -1.29 5.76 5.87
CA ILE A 86 -2.63 5.85 5.26
C ILE A 86 -3.35 7.13 5.73
N PRO A 87 -3.44 7.42 7.04
CA PRO A 87 -4.07 8.67 7.50
C PRO A 87 -3.40 9.93 6.93
N MET A 88 -2.06 9.99 6.88
CA MET A 88 -1.34 11.11 6.29
C MET A 88 -1.65 11.27 4.80
N ALA A 89 -1.60 10.19 4.02
CA ALA A 89 -1.90 10.25 2.60
C ALA A 89 -3.34 10.74 2.32
N GLN A 90 -4.29 10.37 3.19
CA GLN A 90 -5.67 10.83 3.13
C GLN A 90 -5.80 12.31 3.51
N SER A 91 -5.12 12.78 4.56
CA SER A 91 -5.20 14.17 5.03
C SER A 91 -4.62 15.16 4.01
N GLU A 92 -3.53 14.79 3.33
CA GLU A 92 -2.93 15.62 2.28
C GLU A 92 -3.90 15.96 1.13
N GLY A 93 -4.99 15.19 0.97
CA GLY A 93 -6.03 15.47 -0.02
C GLY A 93 -7.19 16.32 0.47
N GLN A 94 -7.42 16.38 1.78
CA GLN A 94 -8.48 17.19 2.39
C GLN A 94 -8.10 18.68 2.40
N ASP A 95 -6.82 18.97 2.62
CA ASP A 95 -6.32 20.33 2.77
C ASP A 95 -5.98 21.01 1.43
N TRP A 96 -5.91 20.24 0.34
CA TRP A 96 -5.49 20.74 -0.98
C TRP A 96 -6.55 20.53 -2.06
N TRP A 97 -7.19 21.62 -2.48
CA TRP A 97 -8.32 21.62 -3.42
C TRP A 97 -8.01 20.98 -4.80
N LEU A 98 -6.74 20.91 -5.21
CA LEU A 98 -6.29 20.25 -6.46
C LEU A 98 -5.94 18.76 -6.27
N MET A 99 -5.89 18.24 -5.04
CA MET A 99 -5.63 16.83 -4.72
C MET A 99 -6.79 16.25 -3.90
N GLN A 100 -8.04 16.45 -4.33
CA GLN A 100 -9.22 15.95 -3.59
C GLN A 100 -9.21 14.43 -3.28
N ALA A 101 -8.33 13.69 -3.95
CA ALA A 101 -8.08 12.26 -3.76
C ALA A 101 -7.05 11.91 -2.67
N GLY A 102 -6.18 12.84 -2.24
CA GLY A 102 -5.02 12.55 -1.40
C GLY A 102 -3.79 12.08 -2.18
N MET A 103 -2.77 11.63 -1.45
CA MET A 103 -1.59 11.01 -2.03
C MET A 103 -1.88 9.56 -2.42
N ALA A 104 -1.37 9.13 -3.59
CA ALA A 104 -1.40 7.73 -3.97
C ALA A 104 -0.50 6.88 -3.06
N LEU A 105 -0.82 5.61 -2.91
CA LEU A 105 -0.06 4.65 -2.10
C LEU A 105 0.50 3.56 -3.00
N CYS A 106 1.82 3.41 -3.04
CA CYS A 106 2.53 2.42 -3.85
C CYS A 106 3.26 1.41 -2.95
N PRO A 107 2.56 0.47 -2.30
CA PRO A 107 3.21 -0.41 -1.35
C PRO A 107 4.21 -1.36 -2.02
N TRP A 108 5.37 -1.54 -1.40
CA TRP A 108 6.32 -2.59 -1.71
C TRP A 108 6.22 -3.74 -0.70
N ASN A 109 6.88 -4.87 -1.00
CA ASN A 109 6.79 -6.11 -0.21
C ASN A 109 5.38 -6.73 -0.12
N VAL A 110 4.53 -6.47 -1.11
CA VAL A 110 3.13 -6.92 -1.18
C VAL A 110 2.96 -8.42 -0.94
N LEU A 111 3.90 -9.22 -1.45
CA LEU A 111 3.90 -10.68 -1.35
C LEU A 111 4.87 -11.23 -0.28
N ALA A 112 5.24 -10.39 0.69
CA ALA A 112 6.11 -10.75 1.83
C ALA A 112 7.38 -11.51 1.39
N ALA A 113 8.17 -10.95 0.48
CA ALA A 113 9.37 -11.58 -0.08
C ALA A 113 9.15 -12.98 -0.72
N GLY A 114 7.93 -13.28 -1.15
CA GLY A 114 7.53 -14.57 -1.73
C GLY A 114 7.09 -15.61 -0.70
N LYS A 115 6.75 -15.17 0.52
CA LYS A 115 6.19 -15.99 1.60
C LYS A 115 4.67 -16.15 1.50
N ILE A 116 3.98 -15.36 0.69
CA ILE A 116 2.58 -15.67 0.35
C ILE A 116 2.57 -16.80 -0.68
N ARG A 117 2.41 -18.03 -0.20
CA ARG A 117 2.37 -19.28 -0.98
C ARG A 117 1.71 -20.40 -0.17
N THR A 118 1.28 -21.47 -0.82
CA THR A 118 0.66 -22.64 -0.18
C THR A 118 1.70 -23.57 0.46
N ASP A 119 1.25 -24.48 1.32
CA ASP A 119 2.11 -25.52 1.91
C ASP A 119 2.69 -26.45 0.82
N GLU A 120 1.90 -26.79 -0.19
CA GLU A 120 2.36 -27.59 -1.35
C GLU A 120 3.48 -26.89 -2.14
N GLU A 121 3.33 -25.59 -2.38
CA GLU A 121 4.33 -24.78 -3.08
C GLU A 121 5.63 -24.66 -2.27
N GLU A 122 5.54 -24.56 -0.95
CA GLU A 122 6.71 -24.56 -0.07
C GLU A 122 7.45 -25.90 -0.09
N GLU A 123 6.72 -27.02 -0.07
CA GLU A 123 7.32 -28.36 -0.17
C GLU A 123 7.99 -28.57 -1.54
N ARG A 124 7.38 -28.10 -2.62
CA ARG A 124 7.97 -28.12 -3.97
C ARG A 124 9.26 -27.32 -4.05
N ARG A 125 9.32 -26.16 -3.39
CA ARG A 125 10.53 -25.33 -3.29
C ARG A 125 11.64 -26.02 -2.50
N LEU A 126 11.29 -26.70 -1.41
CA LEU A 126 12.25 -27.50 -0.63
C LEU A 126 12.86 -28.62 -1.49
N LYS A 127 12.06 -29.33 -2.28
CA LYS A 127 12.53 -30.40 -3.17
C LYS A 127 13.39 -29.90 -4.34
N SER A 128 13.06 -28.73 -4.90
CA SER A 128 13.77 -28.16 -6.05
C SER A 128 14.99 -27.29 -5.68
N GLY A 129 15.13 -26.90 -4.41
CA GLY A 129 16.14 -25.94 -3.97
C GLY A 129 15.82 -24.48 -4.34
N GLU A 130 14.64 -24.19 -4.88
CA GLU A 130 14.20 -22.83 -5.22
C GLU A 130 13.94 -22.03 -3.94
N LYS A 131 14.80 -21.04 -3.65
CA LYS A 131 14.65 -20.16 -2.48
C LYS A 131 13.85 -18.88 -2.80
N GLY A 132 13.26 -18.31 -1.75
CA GLY A 132 12.70 -16.96 -1.75
C GLY A 132 13.76 -15.86 -1.81
N ARG A 133 13.37 -14.60 -1.61
CA ARG A 133 14.32 -13.48 -1.55
C ARG A 133 15.07 -13.51 -0.21
N THR A 134 16.39 -13.69 -0.25
CA THR A 134 17.26 -13.81 0.94
C THR A 134 18.13 -12.58 1.21
N LEU A 135 17.99 -11.51 0.42
CA LEU A 135 18.84 -10.31 0.48
C LEU A 135 18.80 -9.59 1.84
N LEU A 136 17.69 -9.70 2.59
CA LEU A 136 17.48 -9.00 3.86
C LEU A 136 17.30 -9.96 5.05
N GLY A 137 17.51 -11.27 4.85
CA GLY A 137 17.32 -12.27 5.90
C GLY A 137 17.68 -13.68 5.42
N ASN A 138 18.24 -14.47 6.34
CA ASN A 138 18.70 -15.82 6.04
C ASN A 138 17.57 -16.87 5.94
N ASP A 139 16.37 -16.54 6.44
CA ASP A 139 15.26 -17.49 6.48
C ASP A 139 14.18 -17.19 5.42
N TRP A 140 14.18 -18.01 4.36
CA TRP A 140 13.19 -17.95 3.29
C TRP A 140 11.96 -18.82 3.57
N MET A 141 11.99 -19.64 4.63
CA MET A 141 10.87 -20.49 5.04
C MET A 141 9.83 -19.66 5.78
N ARG A 142 8.58 -20.13 5.74
CA ARG A 142 7.49 -19.51 6.49
C ARG A 142 7.52 -19.98 7.95
N ASN A 143 7.39 -19.05 8.89
CA ASN A 143 7.11 -19.37 10.28
C ASN A 143 5.62 -19.75 10.48
N GLU A 144 5.25 -20.14 11.69
CA GLU A 144 3.88 -20.58 11.99
C GLU A 144 2.82 -19.48 11.83
N GLU A 145 3.17 -18.22 12.08
CA GLU A 145 2.27 -17.09 11.87
C GLU A 145 2.05 -16.83 10.38
N GLU A 146 3.13 -16.84 9.59
CA GLU A 146 3.09 -16.66 8.14
C GLU A 146 2.27 -17.78 7.46
N LYS A 147 2.37 -19.02 7.95
CA LYS A 147 1.51 -20.13 7.51
C LYS A 147 0.04 -19.92 7.87
N LYS A 148 -0.28 -19.42 9.07
CA LYS A 148 -1.67 -19.11 9.46
C LYS A 148 -2.29 -18.08 8.52
N VAL A 149 -1.54 -17.02 8.20
CA VAL A 149 -1.99 -16.00 7.24
C VAL A 149 -2.21 -16.61 5.85
N CYS A 150 -1.29 -17.46 5.37
CA CYS A 150 -1.47 -18.14 4.09
C CYS A 150 -2.74 -19.01 4.07
N LYS A 151 -3.02 -19.75 5.14
CA LYS A 151 -4.26 -20.57 5.27
C LYS A 151 -5.53 -19.72 5.25
N ALA A 152 -5.50 -18.53 5.87
CA ALA A 152 -6.62 -17.61 5.81
C ALA A 152 -6.85 -17.08 4.38
N LEU A 153 -5.77 -16.75 3.68
CA LEU A 153 -5.83 -16.37 2.26
C LEU A 153 -6.32 -17.53 1.38
N GLU A 154 -5.92 -18.78 1.65
CA GLU A 154 -6.43 -19.98 0.97
C GLU A 154 -7.94 -20.16 1.18
N LYS A 155 -8.42 -19.97 2.41
CA LYS A 155 -9.86 -20.03 2.70
C LYS A 155 -10.62 -18.98 1.91
N VAL A 156 -10.19 -17.72 1.96
CA VAL A 156 -10.85 -16.62 1.23
C VAL A 156 -10.73 -16.84 -0.28
N ALA A 157 -9.61 -17.37 -0.78
CA ALA A 157 -9.45 -17.75 -2.18
C ALA A 157 -10.53 -18.76 -2.62
N GLY A 158 -10.81 -19.76 -1.78
CA GLY A 158 -11.91 -20.70 -2.01
C GLY A 158 -13.29 -20.06 -2.06
N GLU A 159 -13.56 -19.09 -1.18
CA GLU A 159 -14.84 -18.36 -1.13
C GLU A 159 -15.07 -17.48 -2.36
N VAL A 160 -14.01 -16.83 -2.88
CA VAL A 160 -14.10 -15.91 -4.02
C VAL A 160 -13.77 -16.57 -5.37
N GLY A 161 -13.49 -17.88 -5.38
CA GLY A 161 -13.13 -18.63 -6.58
C GLY A 161 -11.77 -18.25 -7.19
N ALA A 162 -10.87 -17.66 -6.40
CA ALA A 162 -9.52 -17.32 -6.85
C ALA A 162 -8.62 -18.56 -6.88
N LYS A 163 -7.84 -18.70 -7.95
CA LYS A 163 -6.87 -19.81 -8.08
C LYS A 163 -5.54 -19.55 -7.38
N SER A 164 -5.23 -18.26 -7.15
CA SER A 164 -3.99 -17.84 -6.52
C SER A 164 -4.25 -17.03 -5.26
N ILE A 165 -3.63 -17.45 -4.16
CA ILE A 165 -3.64 -16.68 -2.91
C ILE A 165 -2.81 -15.40 -2.99
N THR A 166 -1.86 -15.30 -3.93
CA THR A 166 -1.14 -14.04 -4.18
C THR A 166 -2.08 -13.00 -4.77
N ALA A 167 -3.00 -13.41 -5.64
CA ALA A 167 -4.01 -12.54 -6.20
C ALA A 167 -4.96 -12.01 -5.12
N VAL A 168 -5.38 -12.87 -4.17
CA VAL A 168 -6.19 -12.45 -3.01
C VAL A 168 -5.44 -11.45 -2.14
N ALA A 169 -4.15 -11.68 -1.85
CA ALA A 169 -3.35 -10.74 -1.06
C ALA A 169 -3.16 -9.38 -1.74
N ILE A 170 -2.99 -9.35 -3.06
CA ILE A 170 -2.93 -8.10 -3.84
C ILE A 170 -4.29 -7.39 -3.80
N ALA A 171 -5.38 -8.11 -4.03
CA ALA A 171 -6.74 -7.56 -3.98
C ALA A 171 -7.08 -7.00 -2.59
N TYR A 172 -6.65 -7.68 -1.52
CA TYR A 172 -6.75 -7.19 -0.16
C TYR A 172 -6.15 -5.79 -0.02
N LEU A 173 -4.88 -5.58 -0.40
CA LEU A 173 -4.25 -4.26 -0.28
C LEU A 173 -4.95 -3.19 -1.13
N MET A 174 -5.30 -3.53 -2.38
CA MET A 174 -6.02 -2.60 -3.28
C MET A 174 -7.36 -2.13 -2.70
N GLN A 175 -8.00 -2.95 -1.88
CA GLN A 175 -9.35 -2.72 -1.37
C GLN A 175 -9.40 -2.20 0.07
N LYS A 176 -8.22 -1.99 0.69
CA LYS A 176 -8.11 -1.45 2.05
C LYS A 176 -8.38 0.05 2.14
N THR A 177 -7.98 0.81 1.13
CA THR A 177 -8.15 2.28 1.06
C THR A 177 -8.04 2.74 -0.40
N PRO A 178 -8.52 3.93 -0.78
CA PRO A 178 -8.39 4.45 -2.14
C PRO A 178 -6.93 4.62 -2.60
N PHE A 179 -6.76 4.67 -3.93
CA PHE A 179 -5.50 5.02 -4.60
C PHE A 179 -4.30 4.16 -4.23
N VAL A 180 -4.54 2.87 -3.95
CA VAL A 180 -3.48 1.88 -3.72
C VAL A 180 -3.08 1.21 -5.03
N PHE A 181 -1.78 1.29 -5.35
CA PHE A 181 -1.15 0.73 -6.54
C PHE A 181 0.01 -0.20 -6.13
N PRO A 182 -0.26 -1.46 -5.78
CA PRO A 182 0.77 -2.36 -5.24
C PRO A 182 1.89 -2.64 -6.24
N LEU A 183 3.15 -2.53 -5.79
CA LEU A 183 4.32 -2.94 -6.57
C LEU A 183 4.46 -4.45 -6.52
N ILE A 184 4.08 -5.10 -7.62
CA ILE A 184 4.19 -6.54 -7.80
C ILE A 184 5.52 -6.93 -8.44
N GLY A 185 6.09 -8.04 -8.00
CA GLY A 185 7.31 -8.62 -8.55
C GLY A 185 7.07 -10.05 -9.03
N GLY A 186 7.75 -10.44 -10.11
CA GLY A 186 7.69 -11.79 -10.65
C GLY A 186 8.97 -12.11 -11.42
N ARG A 187 9.46 -13.35 -11.30
CA ARG A 187 10.62 -13.85 -12.06
C ARG A 187 10.19 -14.73 -13.24
N LYS A 188 8.92 -15.14 -13.29
CA LYS A 188 8.35 -16.03 -14.27
C LYS A 188 7.04 -15.42 -14.79
N VAL A 189 6.68 -15.74 -16.03
CA VAL A 189 5.50 -15.15 -16.71
C VAL A 189 4.21 -15.57 -16.00
N GLU A 190 4.18 -16.76 -15.42
CA GLU A 190 3.05 -17.30 -14.66
C GLU A 190 2.75 -16.42 -13.44
N HIS A 191 3.78 -15.89 -12.75
CA HIS A 191 3.58 -14.98 -11.63
C HIS A 191 2.87 -13.70 -12.05
N LEU A 192 3.16 -13.19 -13.26
CA LEU A 192 2.49 -12.01 -13.79
C LEU A 192 1.00 -12.33 -14.04
N HIS A 193 0.70 -13.47 -14.66
CA HIS A 193 -0.67 -13.90 -14.91
C HIS A 193 -1.45 -14.12 -13.61
N ASP A 194 -0.83 -14.71 -12.60
CA ASP A 194 -1.46 -14.88 -11.28
C ASP A 194 -1.74 -13.54 -10.62
N ASN A 195 -0.78 -12.61 -10.63
CA ASN A 195 -0.95 -11.31 -10.01
C ASN A 195 -2.06 -10.47 -10.67
N ILE A 196 -2.20 -10.54 -12.00
CA ILE A 196 -3.24 -9.80 -12.74
C ILE A 196 -4.66 -10.28 -12.37
N GLN A 197 -4.83 -11.53 -11.90
CA GLN A 197 -6.13 -12.02 -11.46
C GLN A 197 -6.72 -11.20 -10.30
N ALA A 198 -5.88 -10.51 -9.52
CA ALA A 198 -6.32 -9.62 -8.44
C ALA A 198 -7.32 -8.56 -8.90
N LEU A 199 -7.22 -8.11 -10.16
CA LEU A 199 -8.12 -7.12 -10.77
C LEU A 199 -9.56 -7.61 -10.94
N ASN A 200 -9.83 -8.90 -10.76
CA ASN A 200 -11.16 -9.51 -10.87
C ASN A 200 -11.71 -10.00 -9.52
N ILE A 201 -10.97 -9.81 -8.42
CA ILE A 201 -11.38 -10.27 -7.10
C ILE A 201 -12.05 -9.11 -6.37
N SER A 202 -13.26 -9.33 -5.83
CA SER A 202 -13.94 -8.39 -4.94
C SER A 202 -14.07 -9.04 -3.56
N LEU A 203 -13.50 -8.41 -2.54
CA LEU A 203 -13.53 -8.91 -1.16
C LEU A 203 -14.63 -8.20 -0.38
N THR A 204 -15.40 -8.98 0.38
CA THR A 204 -16.37 -8.42 1.32
C THR A 204 -15.67 -7.80 2.54
N PRO A 205 -16.30 -6.85 3.24
CA PRO A 205 -15.75 -6.35 4.51
C PRO A 205 -15.44 -7.46 5.51
N GLN A 206 -16.28 -8.50 5.58
CA GLN A 206 -16.10 -9.65 6.48
C GLN A 206 -14.88 -10.49 6.09
N GLN A 207 -14.59 -10.63 4.80
CA GLN A 207 -13.39 -11.34 4.35
C GLN A 207 -12.11 -10.57 4.67
N ILE A 208 -12.13 -9.24 4.51
CA ILE A 208 -11.03 -8.36 4.92
C ILE A 208 -10.79 -8.48 6.43
N GLU A 209 -11.85 -8.35 7.24
CA GLU A 209 -11.78 -8.48 8.70
C GLU A 209 -11.27 -9.87 9.13
N TYR A 210 -11.72 -10.93 8.45
CA TYR A 210 -11.26 -12.29 8.70
C TYR A 210 -9.75 -12.45 8.42
N ILE A 211 -9.25 -11.98 7.28
CA ILE A 211 -7.83 -12.01 6.94
C ILE A 211 -7.01 -11.27 8.02
N GLU A 212 -7.50 -10.12 8.46
CA GLU A 212 -6.84 -9.28 9.47
C GLU A 212 -6.83 -9.90 10.87
N SER A 213 -7.88 -10.63 11.24
CA SER A 213 -8.00 -11.26 12.57
C SER A 213 -6.93 -12.30 12.90
N VAL A 214 -6.19 -12.76 11.89
CA VAL A 214 -5.19 -13.84 12.01
C VAL A 214 -3.88 -13.33 12.61
N THR A 215 -3.56 -12.06 12.37
CA THR A 215 -2.35 -11.40 12.86
C THR A 215 -2.74 -10.22 13.75
N PRO A 216 -2.24 -10.17 15.00
CA PRO A 216 -2.56 -9.05 15.87
C PRO A 216 -2.03 -7.74 15.26
N PHE A 217 -2.86 -6.72 15.26
CA PHE A 217 -2.47 -5.38 14.84
C PHE A 217 -2.68 -4.40 15.99
N ASP A 218 -1.57 -3.91 16.54
CA ASP A 218 -1.59 -2.83 17.51
C ASP A 218 -1.45 -1.49 16.78
N LEU A 219 -2.44 -0.61 16.92
CA LEU A 219 -2.35 0.76 16.39
C LEU A 219 -1.33 1.62 17.15
N GLY A 220 -1.05 1.28 18.42
CA GLY A 220 -0.27 2.13 19.32
C GLY A 220 -1.05 3.36 19.80
N PHE A 221 -0.57 4.00 20.86
CA PHE A 221 -1.11 5.28 21.32
C PHE A 221 -0.61 6.43 20.42
N PRO A 222 -1.45 7.43 20.06
CA PRO A 222 -2.85 7.63 20.48
C PRO A 222 -3.89 6.90 19.61
N GLY A 223 -3.49 6.20 18.54
CA GLY A 223 -4.41 5.53 17.61
C GLY A 223 -5.37 4.52 18.26
N THR A 224 -4.96 3.86 19.35
CA THR A 224 -5.87 2.99 20.14
C THR A 224 -7.02 3.75 20.81
N MET A 225 -6.85 5.05 21.07
CA MET A 225 -7.85 5.91 21.72
C MET A 225 -8.69 6.69 20.70
N ILE A 226 -8.07 7.22 19.65
CA ILE A 226 -8.72 8.13 18.69
C ILE A 226 -8.93 7.51 17.30
N GLY A 227 -8.55 6.25 17.10
CA GLY A 227 -8.60 5.59 15.80
C GLY A 227 -7.65 6.21 14.78
N THR A 228 -7.90 5.90 13.51
CA THR A 228 -7.11 6.37 12.35
C THR A 228 -7.86 7.41 11.51
N GLY A 229 -8.89 8.05 12.09
CA GLY A 229 -9.78 8.95 11.37
C GLY A 229 -10.84 8.25 10.52
N ASN A 230 -10.83 6.91 10.39
CA ASN A 230 -11.82 6.13 9.63
C ASN A 230 -13.05 5.73 10.45
N THR A 231 -12.94 5.67 11.77
CA THR A 231 -14.04 5.38 12.69
C THR A 231 -14.27 6.56 13.64
N ILE A 232 -15.48 6.67 14.18
CA ILE A 232 -15.77 7.65 15.25
C ILE A 232 -15.27 7.05 16.56
N PRO A 233 -14.33 7.69 17.27
CA PRO A 233 -13.90 7.22 18.58
C PRO A 233 -15.08 7.14 19.55
N TRP A 234 -15.12 6.08 20.37
CA TRP A 234 -16.23 5.85 21.30
C TRP A 234 -16.55 7.09 22.15
N LEU A 235 -15.51 7.77 22.63
CA LEU A 235 -15.64 8.95 23.49
C LEU A 235 -16.31 10.11 22.74
N MET A 236 -15.93 10.34 21.48
CA MET A 236 -16.58 11.35 20.64
C MET A 236 -18.02 10.97 20.30
N GLY A 237 -18.28 9.70 19.99
CA GLY A 237 -19.63 9.19 19.72
C GLY A 237 -20.57 9.26 20.93
N SER A 238 -20.03 9.22 22.15
CA SER A 238 -20.81 9.42 23.38
C SER A 238 -21.18 10.88 23.65
N ALA A 239 -20.40 11.82 23.10
CA ALA A 239 -20.54 13.25 23.39
C ALA A 239 -21.36 14.02 22.33
N ALA A 240 -21.44 13.51 21.10
CA ALA A 240 -22.16 14.15 20.01
C ALA A 240 -22.67 13.15 18.97
N VAL A 241 -23.76 13.53 18.29
CA VAL A 241 -24.16 12.89 17.02
C VAL A 241 -23.25 13.46 15.93
N ILE A 242 -22.41 12.60 15.35
CA ILE A 242 -21.43 12.99 14.33
C ILE A 242 -21.89 12.39 13.00
N ASP A 243 -22.18 13.26 12.03
CA ASP A 243 -22.37 12.85 10.65
C ASP A 243 -21.03 12.92 9.92
N LYS A 244 -20.63 11.81 9.32
CA LYS A 244 -19.30 11.68 8.71
C LYS A 244 -19.43 11.74 7.20
N HIS A 245 -18.66 12.63 6.57
CA HIS A 245 -18.54 12.61 5.13
C HIS A 245 -17.90 11.27 4.69
N PRO A 246 -18.56 10.48 3.84
CA PRO A 246 -18.02 9.20 3.44
C PRO A 246 -16.71 9.40 2.68
N PRO A 247 -15.63 8.68 3.02
CA PRO A 247 -14.41 8.73 2.23
C PRO A 247 -14.69 8.17 0.84
N VAL A 248 -13.86 8.56 -0.13
CA VAL A 248 -13.84 7.90 -1.44
C VAL A 248 -13.66 6.40 -1.22
N PRO A 249 -14.43 5.52 -1.90
CA PRO A 249 -14.25 4.08 -1.75
C PRO A 249 -13.01 3.60 -2.54
N PRO A 250 -12.37 2.50 -2.13
CA PRO A 250 -11.33 1.87 -2.92
C PRO A 250 -11.88 1.39 -4.26
N LEU A 251 -11.00 1.34 -5.27
CA LEU A 251 -11.34 0.78 -6.58
C LEU A 251 -11.62 -0.72 -6.43
N ARG A 252 -12.80 -1.16 -6.90
CA ARG A 252 -13.22 -2.56 -6.92
C ARG A 252 -13.65 -2.96 -8.33
N PRO A 253 -13.51 -4.25 -8.69
CA PRO A 253 -14.08 -4.74 -9.94
C PRO A 253 -15.59 -4.46 -9.93
N VAL A 254 -16.13 -3.99 -11.06
CA VAL A 254 -17.58 -3.79 -11.19
C VAL A 254 -18.25 -5.16 -11.13
N GLU A 255 -19.22 -5.34 -10.24
CA GLU A 255 -20.07 -6.52 -10.25
C GLU A 255 -20.78 -6.59 -11.61
N VAL A 256 -20.35 -7.51 -12.48
CA VAL A 256 -21.08 -7.81 -13.69
C VAL A 256 -22.35 -8.52 -13.25
N LYS A 257 -23.48 -7.78 -13.23
CA LYS A 257 -24.79 -8.38 -12.93
C LYS A 257 -24.99 -9.58 -13.86
N PRO A 258 -25.41 -10.75 -13.34
CA PRO A 258 -25.71 -11.90 -14.19
C PRO A 258 -26.82 -11.49 -15.17
N GLY A 259 -26.49 -11.35 -16.45
CA GLY A 259 -27.45 -10.99 -17.51
C GLY A 259 -27.16 -9.73 -18.31
N SER A 260 -26.20 -8.87 -17.93
CA SER A 260 -25.77 -7.78 -18.80
C SER A 260 -24.85 -8.34 -19.90
N LYS A 261 -25.39 -8.57 -21.10
CA LYS A 261 -24.57 -8.82 -22.30
C LYS A 261 -23.70 -7.59 -22.59
N LYS A 262 -22.42 -7.83 -22.90
CA LYS A 262 -21.55 -6.85 -23.55
C LYS A 262 -22.08 -6.48 -24.92
#